data_AF-A0A2Z4PXE5-F1
#
_entry.id   AF-A0A2Z4PXE5-F1
#
_cell.length_a   1.000
_cell.length_b   1.000
_cell.length_c   1.000
_cell.angle_alpha   90.00
_cell.angle_beta   90.00
_cell.angle_gamma   90.00
#
_symmetry.space_group_name_H-M   'P 1'
#
loop_
_entity.id
_entity.type
_entity.pdbx_description
1 polymer ?
#
loop_
_entity_poly.entity_id
_entity_poly.type
_entity_poly.pdbx_seq_one_letter_code
_entity_poly.pdbx_strand_id
1 'polypeptide(L)'
;MKIIFLIFLSFPFLIYADDISEYEYYAKSGSYVAYIKSDDHCIYCGDIEENDIKKYCDMGSSGINLTRDHPSVYAVELHLSVRAVLSFIVAAPWNEQKCKADLYENSIFCEPTGR
;
A
#
# COMPACT_ATOMS: atom_id res chain seq x y z
N MET A 1 7.11 -34.59 47.92
CA MET A 1 7.59 -33.21 47.76
C MET A 1 7.14 -32.73 46.38
N LYS A 2 6.45 -31.60 46.30
CA LYS A 2 5.77 -31.09 45.10
C LYS A 2 6.77 -30.64 44.02
N ILE A 3 6.57 -31.19 42.81
CA ILE A 3 6.59 -30.60 41.46
C ILE A 3 7.22 -29.20 41.32
N ILE A 4 8.14 -29.03 40.36
CA ILE A 4 7.95 -28.17 39.16
C ILE A 4 8.97 -28.61 38.10
N PHE A 5 8.46 -29.25 37.04
CA PHE A 5 9.15 -29.51 35.79
C PHE A 5 9.02 -28.23 34.96
N LEU A 6 10.10 -27.46 34.82
CA LEU A 6 10.15 -26.28 33.93
C LEU A 6 10.24 -26.77 32.48
N ILE A 7 9.10 -27.10 31.88
CA ILE A 7 8.99 -27.24 30.43
C ILE A 7 8.98 -25.81 29.87
N PHE A 8 10.17 -25.33 29.52
CA PHE A 8 10.31 -24.17 28.63
C PHE A 8 9.77 -24.61 27.25
N LEU A 9 8.47 -24.40 27.06
CA LEU A 9 7.80 -24.53 25.78
C LEU A 9 8.44 -23.51 24.82
N SER A 10 9.37 -23.99 24.01
CA SER A 10 9.82 -23.30 22.80
C SER A 10 8.63 -23.27 21.84
N PHE A 11 7.74 -22.29 22.02
CA PHE A 11 6.78 -21.94 20.98
C PHE A 11 7.60 -21.52 19.76
N PRO A 12 7.47 -22.20 18.61
CA PRO A 12 8.09 -21.72 17.40
C PRO A 12 7.43 -20.38 17.06
N PHE A 13 8.20 -19.31 17.14
CA PHE A 13 7.80 -18.06 16.51
C PHE A 13 7.69 -18.34 15.02
N LEU A 14 6.46 -18.42 14.51
CA LEU A 14 6.20 -18.42 13.08
C LEU A 14 6.62 -17.05 12.57
N ILE A 15 7.84 -16.96 12.03
CA ILE A 15 8.29 -15.79 11.30
C ILE A 15 7.54 -15.82 9.97
N TYR A 16 6.50 -15.01 9.85
CA TYR A 16 5.80 -14.78 8.59
C TYR A 16 6.58 -13.71 7.82
N ALA A 17 7.08 -14.08 6.65
CA ALA A 17 7.60 -13.13 5.68
C ALA A 17 6.63 -13.14 4.51
N ASP A 18 6.05 -11.98 4.17
CA ASP A 18 5.19 -11.87 2.98
C ASP A 18 6.02 -12.23 1.74
N ASP A 19 5.44 -13.06 0.86
CA ASP A 19 6.07 -13.42 -0.40
C ASP A 19 5.86 -12.29 -1.43
N ILE A 20 6.87 -12.00 -2.26
CA ILE A 20 6.76 -10.96 -3.30
C ILE A 20 5.63 -11.23 -4.30
N SER A 21 5.22 -12.49 -4.46
CA SER A 21 4.08 -12.89 -5.28
C SER A 21 2.72 -12.45 -4.71
N GLU A 22 2.67 -11.98 -3.47
CA GLU A 22 1.47 -11.39 -2.85
C GLU A 22 1.27 -9.91 -3.24
N TYR A 23 2.16 -9.35 -4.07
CA TYR A 23 2.16 -7.94 -4.44
C TYR A 23 2.01 -7.75 -5.96
N GLU A 24 1.07 -6.90 -6.36
CA GLU A 24 0.97 -6.39 -7.74
C GLU A 24 2.01 -5.31 -8.01
N TYR A 25 2.34 -4.56 -6.96
CA TYR A 25 3.34 -3.51 -6.99
C TYR A 25 4.07 -3.44 -5.65
N TYR A 26 5.38 -3.27 -5.70
CA TYR A 26 6.20 -2.98 -4.52
C TYR A 26 7.37 -2.08 -4.93
N ALA A 27 7.53 -0.95 -4.23
CA ALA A 27 8.67 -0.06 -4.36
C ALA A 27 9.09 0.48 -3.01
N LYS A 28 10.41 0.66 -2.83
CA LYS A 28 11.02 1.18 -1.61
C LYS A 28 12.05 2.26 -1.94
N SER A 29 12.06 3.34 -1.17
CA SER A 29 13.04 4.41 -1.24
C SER A 29 13.43 4.86 0.17
N GLY A 30 14.60 4.44 0.67
CA GLY A 30 14.98 4.69 2.06
C GLY A 30 14.11 3.90 3.04
N SER A 31 13.54 4.59 4.04
CA SER A 31 12.53 4.07 4.97
C SER A 31 11.12 4.04 4.37
N TYR A 32 10.90 4.73 3.25
CA TYR A 32 9.59 4.83 2.62
C TYR A 32 9.28 3.64 1.72
N VAL A 33 8.04 3.17 1.76
CA VAL A 33 7.53 2.09 0.92
C VAL A 33 6.22 2.50 0.25
N ALA A 34 5.97 1.97 -0.94
CA ALA A 34 4.69 2.00 -1.62
C ALA A 34 4.41 0.61 -2.21
N TYR A 35 3.24 0.04 -1.96
CA TYR A 35 2.88 -1.28 -2.45
C TYR A 35 1.38 -1.43 -2.67
N ILE A 36 1.00 -2.41 -3.49
CA ILE A 36 -0.38 -2.85 -3.72
C ILE A 36 -0.37 -4.37 -3.56
N LYS A 37 -1.24 -4.89 -2.69
CA LYS A 37 -1.38 -6.34 -2.50
C LYS A 37 -2.29 -6.94 -3.55
N SER A 38 -2.04 -8.20 -3.93
CA SER A 38 -2.84 -8.92 -4.92
C SER A 38 -4.25 -9.27 -4.44
N ASP A 39 -4.50 -9.30 -3.14
CA ASP A 39 -5.82 -9.54 -2.54
C ASP A 39 -6.54 -8.26 -2.08
N ASP A 40 -5.83 -7.13 -2.09
CA ASP A 40 -6.31 -5.84 -1.61
C ASP A 40 -5.70 -4.71 -2.46
N HIS A 41 -6.38 -4.39 -3.57
CA HIS A 41 -5.93 -3.45 -4.62
C HIS A 41 -5.83 -1.98 -4.17
N CYS A 42 -5.92 -1.68 -2.87
CA CYS A 42 -5.64 -0.35 -2.35
C CYS A 42 -4.14 -0.05 -2.38
N ILE A 43 -3.82 1.24 -2.39
CA ILE A 43 -2.44 1.70 -2.35
C ILE A 43 -2.02 1.83 -0.90
N TYR A 44 -0.96 1.13 -0.53
CA TYR A 44 -0.31 1.25 0.76
C TYR A 44 0.96 2.05 0.60
N CYS A 45 1.14 3.12 1.37
CA CYS A 45 2.40 3.85 1.36
C CYS A 45 2.66 4.57 2.68
N GLY A 46 3.94 4.81 2.98
CA GLY A 46 4.37 5.50 4.19
C GLY A 46 5.77 5.10 4.65
N ASP A 47 6.11 5.43 5.89
CA ASP A 47 7.40 5.09 6.50
C ASP A 47 7.33 3.75 7.25
N ILE A 48 8.16 2.78 6.84
CA ILE A 48 8.18 1.44 7.46
C ILE A 48 8.92 1.42 8.80
N GLU A 49 9.90 2.31 9.01
CA GLU A 49 10.68 2.39 10.24
C GLU A 49 9.84 3.03 11.36
N GLU A 50 8.98 3.98 11.03
CA GLU A 50 8.02 4.57 11.97
C GLU A 50 6.71 3.78 12.09
N ASN A 51 6.53 2.72 11.28
CA ASN A 51 5.29 1.95 11.19
C ASN A 51 4.05 2.83 10.87
N ASP A 52 4.26 3.84 10.02
CA ASP A 52 3.23 4.79 9.58
C ASP A 52 2.84 4.49 8.12
N ILE A 53 2.31 3.30 7.89
CA ILE A 53 1.81 2.88 6.58
C ILE A 53 0.32 3.21 6.47
N LYS A 54 -0.03 4.03 5.48
CA LYS A 54 -1.42 4.40 5.18
C LYS A 54 -1.97 3.60 4.02
N LYS A 55 -3.26 3.31 4.11
CA LYS A 55 -4.05 2.63 3.09
C LYS A 55 -4.97 3.64 2.39
N TYR A 56 -4.83 3.76 1.08
CA TYR A 56 -5.64 4.63 0.22
C TYR A 56 -6.46 3.78 -0.77
N CYS A 57 -7.77 3.73 -0.55
CA CYS A 57 -8.72 3.06 -1.45
C CYS A 57 -9.57 4.06 -2.23
N ASP A 58 -9.93 5.18 -1.61
CA ASP A 58 -10.75 6.22 -2.21
C ASP A 58 -9.87 7.32 -2.80
N MET A 59 -10.03 7.59 -4.09
CA MET A 59 -9.26 8.62 -4.80
C MET A 59 -9.94 9.99 -4.68
N GLY A 60 -10.20 10.41 -3.43
CA GLY A 60 -10.80 11.71 -3.12
C GLY A 60 -12.17 11.94 -3.74
N SER A 61 -12.40 13.14 -4.29
CA SER A 61 -13.70 13.57 -4.86
C SER A 61 -14.05 12.96 -6.22
N SER A 62 -13.19 12.10 -6.75
CA SER A 62 -13.38 11.42 -8.04
C SER A 62 -14.53 10.41 -8.07
N GLY A 63 -14.96 9.97 -6.88
CA GLY A 63 -15.89 8.86 -6.71
C GLY A 63 -15.27 7.48 -6.98
N ILE A 64 -14.00 7.40 -7.36
CA ILE A 64 -13.29 6.16 -7.65
C ILE A 64 -12.85 5.48 -6.35
N ASN A 65 -13.19 4.20 -6.21
CA ASN A 65 -12.76 3.35 -5.11
C ASN A 65 -12.08 2.06 -5.63
N LEU A 66 -10.81 1.87 -5.29
CA LEU A 66 -9.96 0.79 -5.81
C LEU A 66 -10.42 -0.62 -5.38
N THR A 67 -11.15 -0.76 -4.27
CA THR A 67 -11.69 -2.05 -3.82
C THR A 67 -13.05 -2.33 -4.45
N ARG A 68 -13.96 -1.35 -4.40
CA ARG A 68 -15.36 -1.49 -4.85
C ARG A 68 -15.44 -1.61 -6.37
N ASP A 69 -14.60 -0.88 -7.08
CA ASP A 69 -14.69 -0.75 -8.53
C ASP A 69 -13.72 -1.69 -9.29
N HIS A 70 -12.97 -2.53 -8.57
CA HIS A 70 -12.16 -3.61 -9.14
C HIS A 70 -13.05 -4.65 -9.85
N PRO A 71 -12.63 -5.23 -11.00
CA PRO A 71 -11.38 -5.02 -11.75
C PRO A 71 -11.43 -3.88 -12.77
N SER A 72 -12.50 -3.07 -12.77
CA SER A 72 -12.66 -2.00 -13.75
C SER A 72 -11.74 -0.82 -13.47
N VAL A 73 -11.21 -0.73 -12.24
CA VAL A 73 -10.30 0.32 -11.79
C VAL A 73 -9.02 -0.28 -11.27
N TYR A 74 -7.90 0.30 -11.69
CA TYR A 74 -6.57 -0.11 -11.26
C TYR A 74 -5.61 1.09 -11.29
N ALA A 75 -4.60 1.03 -10.42
CA ALA A 75 -3.51 1.99 -10.44
C ALA A 75 -2.46 1.55 -11.47
N VAL A 76 -1.97 2.50 -12.26
CA VAL A 76 -0.91 2.30 -13.26
C VAL A 76 0.16 3.38 -13.14
N GLU A 77 1.27 3.16 -13.85
CA GLU A 77 2.38 4.11 -13.92
C GLU A 77 2.91 4.52 -12.54
N LEU A 78 2.94 3.55 -11.61
CA LEU A 78 3.38 3.78 -10.23
C LEU A 78 4.88 4.01 -10.16
N HIS A 79 5.28 5.18 -9.67
CA HIS A 79 6.67 5.57 -9.51
C HIS A 79 6.90 6.22 -8.15
N LEU A 80 7.66 5.54 -7.27
CA LEU A 80 8.15 6.10 -6.03
C LEU A 80 9.47 6.84 -6.28
N SER A 81 9.47 8.15 -6.05
CA SER A 81 10.66 8.99 -6.19
C SER A 81 11.53 8.99 -4.94
N VAL A 82 12.78 9.42 -5.08
CA VAL A 82 13.75 9.59 -3.97
C VAL A 82 13.25 10.57 -2.90
N ARG A 83 12.32 11.45 -3.24
CA ARG A 83 11.71 12.42 -2.32
C ARG A 83 10.46 11.88 -1.61
N ALA A 84 10.31 10.56 -1.52
CA ALA A 84 9.14 9.91 -0.91
C ALA A 84 7.80 10.40 -1.49
N VAL A 85 7.77 10.68 -2.79
CA VAL A 85 6.53 10.98 -3.52
C VAL A 85 6.23 9.83 -4.45
N LEU A 86 5.06 9.21 -4.27
CA LEU A 86 4.51 8.21 -5.17
C LEU A 86 3.62 8.90 -6.20
N SER A 87 4.01 8.85 -7.47
CA SER A 87 3.15 9.29 -8.59
C SER A 87 2.51 8.08 -9.25
N PHE A 88 1.23 8.19 -9.61
CA PHE A 88 0.48 7.12 -10.28
C PHE A 88 -0.73 7.68 -11.02
N ILE A 89 -1.31 6.87 -11.90
CA ILE A 89 -2.59 7.14 -12.56
C ILE A 89 -3.59 6.12 -12.07
N VAL A 90 -4.82 6.55 -11.77
CA VAL A 90 -5.94 5.65 -11.55
C VAL A 90 -6.88 5.77 -12.73
N ALA A 91 -7.04 4.68 -13.46
CA ALA A 91 -7.88 4.64 -14.65
C ALA A 91 -9.18 3.87 -14.35
N ALA A 92 -10.31 4.50 -14.64
CA ALA A 92 -11.63 3.88 -14.67
C ALA A 92 -12.28 4.16 -16.04
N PRO A 93 -13.22 3.31 -16.52
CA PRO A 93 -13.91 3.54 -17.80
C PRO A 93 -14.66 4.88 -17.89
N TRP A 94 -14.96 5.50 -16.75
CA TRP A 94 -15.74 6.75 -16.66
C TRP A 94 -14.92 7.95 -16.18
N ASN A 95 -13.66 7.76 -15.76
CA ASN A 95 -12.83 8.82 -15.20
C ASN A 95 -11.37 8.35 -15.09
N GLU A 96 -10.41 9.16 -15.57
CA GLU A 96 -8.99 8.96 -15.33
C GLU A 96 -8.41 10.07 -14.45
N GLN A 97 -7.61 9.68 -13.46
CA GLN A 97 -6.99 10.60 -12.52
C GLN A 97 -5.49 10.42 -12.44
N LYS A 98 -4.77 11.55 -12.39
CA LYS A 98 -3.36 11.58 -12.03
C LYS A 98 -3.23 11.90 -10.56
N CYS A 99 -2.57 11.03 -9.81
CA CYS A 99 -2.43 11.14 -8.37
C CYS A 99 -0.96 11.26 -7.94
N LYS A 100 -0.77 11.94 -6.82
CA LYS A 100 0.49 12.02 -6.08
C LYS A 100 0.21 11.79 -4.60
N ALA A 101 0.86 10.79 -4.02
CA ALA A 101 0.90 10.64 -2.58
C ALA A 101 2.26 11.16 -2.07
N ASP A 102 2.21 12.16 -1.19
CA ASP A 102 3.38 12.64 -0.46
C ASP A 102 3.46 11.84 0.85
N LEU A 103 4.48 10.99 0.98
CA LEU A 103 4.62 10.10 2.14
C LEU A 103 5.17 10.83 3.37
N TYR A 104 5.73 12.04 3.23
CA TYR A 104 6.12 12.88 4.38
C TYR A 104 4.91 13.62 4.94
N GLU A 105 4.15 14.28 4.07
CA GLU A 105 2.95 15.03 4.44
C GLU A 105 1.73 14.13 4.62
N ASN A 106 1.88 12.86 4.27
CA ASN A 106 0.91 11.83 4.58
C ASN A 106 -0.44 12.11 3.89
N SER A 107 -0.35 12.67 2.69
CA SER A 107 -1.42 13.27 1.91
C SER A 107 -1.46 12.69 0.50
N ILE A 108 -2.67 12.65 -0.08
CA ILE A 108 -2.90 12.24 -1.46
C ILE A 108 -3.62 13.36 -2.19
N PHE A 109 -3.10 13.72 -3.36
CA PHE A 109 -3.71 14.68 -4.25
C PHE A 109 -3.95 14.01 -5.61
N CYS A 110 -5.18 14.10 -6.10
CA CYS A 110 -5.56 13.59 -7.41
C CYS A 110 -6.23 14.69 -8.22
N GLU A 111 -5.89 14.74 -9.51
CA GLU A 111 -6.49 15.65 -10.48
C GLU A 111 -7.01 14.87 -11.69
N PRO A 112 -8.17 15.23 -12.27
CA PRO A 112 -8.65 14.62 -13.50
C PRO A 112 -7.67 14.87 -14.64
N THR A 113 -7.45 13.86 -15.49
CA THR A 113 -6.61 14.04 -16.70
C THR A 113 -7.41 14.58 -17.88
N GLY A 114 -8.75 14.58 -17.79
CA GLY A 114 -9.67 14.94 -18.86
C GLY A 114 -9.97 13.79 -19.84
N ARG A 115 -9.58 12.56 -19.48
CA ARG A 115 -9.94 11.32 -20.18
C ARG A 115 -10.99 10.53 -19.42
#